data_AF-A0A1G9DMX9-F1
#
_entry.id   AF-A0A1G9DMX9-F1
#
_cell.length_a   1.000
_cell.length_b   1.000
_cell.length_c   1.000
_cell.angle_alpha   90.00
_cell.angle_beta   90.00
_cell.angle_gamma   90.00
#
_symmetry.space_group_name_H-M   'P 1'
#
loop_
_entity.id
_entity.type
_entity.pdbx_description
1 polymer ?
#
loop_
_entity_poly.entity_id
_entity_poly.type
_entity_poly.pdbx_seq_one_letter_code
_entity_poly.pdbx_strand_id
1 'polypeptide(L)'
;MSQLGVPELLIIALVLVLLFGAKKLPEMARGVGRSLRIFKSETAKLREEDDDHPTHTVQTQAQAPAQPQPQPVQPQQIQSAPAPAPAPAPSVEEQARQLEEQAARLRASAASQADKRV
;
A
#
# COMPACT_ATOMS: atom_id res chain seq x y z
N MET A 1 -47.30 -0.39 19.90
CA MET A 1 -45.82 -0.34 19.87
C MET A 1 -45.42 -0.36 18.41
N SER A 2 -45.03 0.79 17.88
CA SER A 2 -44.82 0.97 16.43
C SER A 2 -43.70 0.03 15.97
N GLN A 3 -44.08 -0.98 15.19
CA GLN A 3 -43.15 -1.88 14.54
C GLN A 3 -42.38 -1.05 13.52
N LEU A 4 -41.20 -0.55 13.91
CA LEU A 4 -40.20 0.01 13.01
C LEU A 4 -39.85 -1.06 11.98
N GLY A 5 -40.60 -1.04 10.89
CA GLY A 5 -40.50 -2.02 9.83
C GLY A 5 -39.49 -1.59 8.79
N VAL A 6 -39.23 -2.50 7.87
CA VAL A 6 -38.54 -2.25 6.60
C VAL A 6 -38.94 -0.93 5.91
N PRO A 7 -40.23 -0.50 5.86
CA PRO A 7 -40.59 0.77 5.21
C PRO A 7 -39.93 2.01 5.83
N GLU A 8 -39.83 2.11 7.16
CA GLU A 8 -39.21 3.26 7.83
C GLU A 8 -37.72 3.35 7.48
N LEU A 9 -37.04 2.19 7.47
CA LEU A 9 -35.62 2.09 7.14
C LEU A 9 -35.36 2.49 5.69
N LEU A 10 -36.25 2.13 4.77
CA LEU A 10 -36.20 2.52 3.36
C LEU A 10 -36.30 4.04 3.18
N ILE A 11 -37.20 4.70 3.94
CA ILE A 11 -37.36 6.15 3.89
C ILE A 11 -36.08 6.84 4.37
N ILE A 12 -35.49 6.39 5.49
CA ILE A 12 -34.24 6.93 6.01
C ILE A 12 -33.10 6.72 5.01
N ALA A 13 -32.98 5.51 4.44
CA ALA A 13 -31.98 5.22 3.43
C ALA A 13 -32.14 6.10 2.19
N LEU A 14 -33.37 6.36 1.75
CA LEU A 14 -33.66 7.26 0.63
C LEU A 14 -33.18 8.69 0.93
N VAL A 15 -33.44 9.21 2.13
CA VAL A 15 -32.95 10.53 2.55
C VAL A 15 -31.42 10.57 2.55
N LEU A 16 -30.75 9.53 3.07
CA LEU A 16 -29.28 9.45 3.03
C LEU A 16 -28.73 9.40 1.60
N VAL A 17 -29.39 8.67 0.69
CA VAL A 17 -29.01 8.63 -0.74
C VAL A 17 -29.15 10.00 -1.38
N LEU A 18 -30.17 10.78 -1.02
CA LEU A 18 -30.35 12.15 -1.55
C LEU A 18 -29.29 13.11 -1.02
N LEU A 19 -28.92 13.01 0.26
CA LEU A 19 -27.92 13.89 0.90
C LEU A 19 -26.48 13.57 0.46
N PHE A 20 -26.12 12.28 0.47
CA PHE A 20 -24.75 11.83 0.18
C PHE A 20 -24.56 11.43 -1.29
N GLY A 21 -25.63 11.05 -1.98
CA GLY A 21 -25.60 10.55 -3.36
C GLY A 21 -25.47 9.03 -3.43
N ALA A 22 -26.09 8.42 -4.46
CA ALA A 22 -26.10 6.97 -4.69
C ALA A 22 -24.70 6.35 -4.85
N LYS A 23 -23.70 7.14 -5.26
CA LYS A 23 -22.31 6.69 -5.43
C LYS A 23 -21.47 6.78 -4.15
N LYS A 24 -21.77 7.72 -3.23
CA LYS A 24 -20.94 7.93 -2.02
C LYS A 24 -21.26 6.94 -0.89
N LEU A 25 -22.53 6.59 -0.68
CA LEU A 25 -22.90 5.60 0.33
C LEU A 25 -22.20 4.24 0.16
N PRO A 26 -22.20 3.58 -1.02
CA PRO A 26 -21.53 2.30 -1.19
C PRO A 26 -20.00 2.43 -1.13
N GLU A 27 -19.45 3.58 -1.51
CA GLU A 27 -18.00 3.84 -1.46
C GLU A 27 -17.52 3.98 0.00
N MET A 28 -18.21 4.79 0.81
CA MET A 28 -17.97 4.92 2.25
C MET A 28 -18.20 3.59 2.98
N ALA A 29 -19.28 2.87 2.67
CA ALA A 29 -19.57 1.57 3.27
C ALA A 29 -18.49 0.52 2.95
N ARG A 30 -17.92 0.54 1.74
CA ARG A 30 -16.79 -0.35 1.36
C ARG A 30 -15.49 -0.02 2.09
N GLY A 31 -15.25 1.25 2.43
CA GLY A 31 -14.13 1.67 3.27
C GLY A 31 -14.31 1.21 4.72
N VAL A 32 -15.44 1.57 5.32
CA VAL A 32 -15.78 1.22 6.72
C VAL A 32 -15.92 -0.29 6.92
N GLY A 33 -16.49 -1.01 5.95
CA GLY A 33 -16.61 -2.47 6.01
C GLY A 33 -15.26 -3.19 6.01
N ARG A 34 -14.26 -2.65 5.29
CA ARG A 34 -12.89 -3.20 5.31
C ARG A 34 -12.21 -2.99 6.65
N SER A 35 -12.30 -1.79 7.24
CA SER A 35 -11.72 -1.54 8.57
C SER A 35 -12.39 -2.39 9.65
N LEU A 36 -13.72 -2.51 9.60
CA LEU A 36 -14.47 -3.34 10.55
C LEU A 36 -14.15 -4.83 10.40
N ARG A 37 -13.96 -5.32 9.18
CA ARG A 37 -13.55 -6.71 8.92
C ARG A 37 -12.18 -7.03 9.51
N ILE A 38 -11.20 -6.15 9.30
CA ILE A 38 -9.85 -6.32 9.85
C ILE A 38 -9.91 -6.27 11.38
N PHE A 39 -10.58 -5.27 11.94
CA PHE A 39 -10.76 -5.16 13.39
C PHE A 39 -11.44 -6.41 13.97
N LYS A 40 -12.46 -6.93 13.30
CA LYS A 40 -13.16 -8.15 13.70
C LYS A 40 -12.26 -9.37 13.65
N SER A 41 -11.44 -9.55 12.60
CA SER A 41 -10.52 -10.68 12.50
C SER A 41 -9.40 -10.62 13.52
N GLU A 42 -8.84 -9.43 13.79
CA GLU A 42 -7.81 -9.27 14.82
C GLU A 42 -8.39 -9.51 16.22
N THR A 43 -9.59 -8.97 16.48
CA THR A 43 -10.29 -9.21 17.76
C THR A 43 -10.72 -10.67 17.92
N ALA A 44 -11.05 -11.36 16.82
CA ALA A 44 -11.36 -12.78 16.83
C ALA A 44 -10.13 -13.61 17.19
N LYS A 45 -8.97 -13.35 16.57
CA LYS A 45 -7.69 -14.00 16.90
C LYS A 45 -7.32 -13.84 18.38
N LEU A 46 -7.44 -12.63 18.93
CA LEU A 46 -7.19 -12.37 20.35
C LEU A 46 -8.11 -13.16 21.29
N ARG A 47 -9.31 -13.54 20.83
CA ARG A 47 -10.26 -14.36 21.59
C ARG A 47 -10.06 -15.86 21.37
N GLU A 48 -9.45 -16.22 20.26
CA GLU A 48 -9.19 -17.60 19.82
C GLU A 48 -7.78 -18.08 20.23
N GLU A 49 -6.87 -17.17 20.62
CA GLU A 49 -5.59 -17.52 21.28
C GLU A 49 -5.77 -18.18 22.68
N ASP A 50 -7.01 -18.27 23.19
CA ASP A 50 -7.39 -19.05 24.39
C ASP A 50 -7.88 -20.48 24.02
N ASP A 51 -8.18 -20.77 22.75
CA ASP A 51 -8.73 -22.04 22.25
C ASP A 51 -8.07 -22.42 20.90
N ASP A 52 -7.14 -23.38 20.94
CA ASP A 52 -6.21 -23.80 19.87
C ASP A 52 -6.89 -24.16 18.52
N HIS A 53 -7.09 -23.20 17.60
CA HIS A 53 -7.41 -23.46 16.18
C HIS A 53 -7.06 -22.28 15.24
N PRO A 54 -6.21 -22.46 14.19
CA PRO A 54 -5.85 -21.37 13.28
C PRO A 54 -6.84 -21.29 12.10
N THR A 55 -7.75 -20.30 12.11
CA THR A 55 -8.55 -19.97 10.93
C THR A 55 -7.93 -18.81 10.14
N HIS A 56 -7.06 -19.14 9.18
CA HIS A 56 -6.69 -18.25 8.10
C HIS A 56 -7.93 -17.92 7.25
N THR A 57 -8.46 -16.69 7.31
CA THR A 57 -9.44 -16.25 6.29
C THR A 57 -9.23 -14.81 5.75
N VAL A 58 -8.60 -14.83 4.56
CA VAL A 58 -9.01 -14.10 3.35
C VAL A 58 -8.69 -12.59 3.26
N GLN A 59 -7.66 -12.32 2.45
CA GLN A 59 -7.54 -11.16 1.58
C GLN A 59 -8.73 -11.12 0.60
N THR A 60 -9.60 -10.12 0.70
CA THR A 60 -10.52 -9.79 -0.39
C THR A 60 -9.94 -8.61 -1.17
N GLN A 61 -9.18 -8.94 -2.20
CA GLN A 61 -8.96 -8.06 -3.35
C GLN A 61 -10.32 -7.76 -3.98
N ALA A 62 -10.78 -6.52 -3.90
CA ALA A 62 -11.84 -6.03 -4.77
C ALA A 62 -11.21 -5.75 -6.16
N GLN A 63 -10.94 -6.82 -6.91
CA GLN A 63 -10.74 -6.70 -8.36
C GLN A 63 -12.10 -6.33 -8.98
N ALA A 64 -12.19 -5.13 -9.56
CA ALA A 64 -13.15 -4.90 -10.63
C ALA A 64 -12.57 -5.55 -11.92
N PRO A 65 -13.38 -6.18 -12.78
CA PRO A 65 -12.92 -6.68 -14.07
C PRO A 65 -12.36 -5.53 -14.92
N ALA A 66 -11.26 -5.80 -15.61
CA ALA A 66 -10.44 -4.86 -16.37
C ALA A 66 -11.18 -4.12 -17.51
N GLN A 67 -10.72 -2.90 -17.81
CA GLN A 67 -10.30 -2.60 -19.17
C GLN A 67 -8.89 -1.97 -19.15
N PRO A 68 -7.88 -2.59 -19.80
CA PRO A 68 -6.69 -1.89 -20.23
C PRO A 68 -7.12 -0.98 -21.39
N GLN A 69 -7.17 0.34 -21.16
CA GLN A 69 -7.14 1.27 -22.28
C GLN A 69 -5.67 1.52 -22.63
N PRO A 70 -5.19 1.07 -23.80
CA PRO A 70 -3.93 1.56 -24.34
C PRO A 70 -4.11 3.04 -24.66
N GLN A 71 -3.59 3.92 -23.82
CA GLN A 71 -3.42 5.32 -24.21
C GLN A 71 -2.20 5.39 -25.12
N PRO A 72 -2.34 5.76 -26.40
CA PRO A 72 -1.20 6.01 -27.28
C PRO A 72 -0.46 7.23 -26.73
N VAL A 73 0.78 7.03 -26.32
CA VAL A 73 1.72 8.13 -26.13
C VAL A 73 2.10 8.68 -27.50
N GLN A 74 1.73 9.93 -27.79
CA GLN A 74 2.33 10.87 -28.76
C GLN A 74 1.44 12.12 -28.90
N PRO A 75 1.92 13.31 -29.31
CA PRO A 75 3.28 13.88 -29.26
C PRO A 75 3.28 15.38 -28.85
N GLN A 76 4.30 15.86 -28.13
CA GLN A 76 4.77 17.24 -28.36
C GLN A 76 6.27 17.39 -28.06
N GLN A 77 7.03 17.38 -29.14
CA GLN A 77 8.39 17.89 -29.21
C GLN A 77 8.35 19.38 -28.84
N ILE A 78 9.07 19.77 -27.79
CA ILE A 78 9.59 21.12 -27.67
C ILE A 78 11.05 21.02 -28.09
N GLN A 79 11.29 21.47 -29.31
CA GLN A 79 12.60 21.60 -29.93
C GLN A 79 13.18 22.97 -29.57
N SER A 80 14.33 22.99 -28.90
CA SER A 80 15.26 24.12 -28.88
C SER A 80 16.67 23.57 -28.59
N ALA A 81 17.55 23.69 -29.60
CA ALA A 81 18.96 23.28 -29.65
C ALA A 81 19.86 24.02 -28.62
N PRO A 82 21.20 23.84 -28.55
CA PRO A 82 22.12 22.79 -29.03
C PRO A 82 22.88 22.10 -27.87
N ALA A 83 23.57 20.98 -28.12
CA ALA A 83 24.37 20.27 -27.13
C ALA A 83 25.57 21.09 -26.59
N PRO A 84 25.78 21.11 -25.25
CA PRO A 84 27.10 21.17 -24.64
C PRO A 84 27.48 19.77 -24.09
N ALA A 85 28.78 19.49 -24.14
CA ALA A 85 29.48 18.23 -23.86
C ALA A 85 28.99 17.41 -22.64
N PRO A 86 29.23 16.07 -22.62
CA PRO A 86 29.01 15.25 -21.44
C PRO A 86 29.87 15.80 -20.29
N ALA A 87 29.24 16.28 -19.23
CA ALA A 87 29.93 16.50 -17.97
C ALA A 87 30.53 15.15 -17.52
N PRO A 88 31.78 15.11 -17.03
CA PRO A 88 32.41 13.89 -16.56
C PRO A 88 31.58 13.36 -15.39
N ALA A 89 30.90 12.23 -15.58
CA ALA A 89 30.15 11.59 -14.52
C ALA A 89 31.13 11.11 -13.43
N PRO A 90 31.03 11.56 -12.16
CA PRO A 90 31.79 10.99 -11.06
C PRO A 90 31.15 9.64 -10.67
N SER A 91 31.25 8.64 -11.55
CA SER A 91 30.39 7.45 -11.43
C SER A 91 31.10 6.11 -11.47
N VAL A 92 32.41 6.03 -11.74
CA VAL A 92 33.12 4.74 -11.68
C VAL A 92 34.34 4.82 -10.78
N GLU A 93 35.14 5.88 -10.90
CA GLU A 93 36.32 6.11 -10.06
C GLU A 93 35.93 6.39 -8.59
N GLU A 94 34.85 7.13 -8.39
CA GLU A 94 34.33 7.44 -7.05
C GLU A 94 33.67 6.20 -6.40
N GLN A 95 33.01 5.37 -7.21
CA GLN A 95 32.46 4.09 -6.74
C GLN A 95 33.55 3.10 -6.37
N ALA A 96 34.66 3.05 -7.11
CA ALA A 96 35.81 2.21 -6.79
C ALA A 96 36.45 2.62 -5.45
N ARG A 97 36.62 3.92 -5.21
CA ARG A 97 37.12 4.42 -3.91
C ARG A 97 36.17 4.14 -2.75
N GLN A 98 34.87 4.33 -2.96
CA GLN A 98 33.87 4.03 -1.93
C GLN A 98 33.78 2.54 -1.60
N LEU A 99 33.98 1.66 -2.58
CA LEU A 99 33.98 0.21 -2.36
C LEU A 99 35.22 -0.21 -1.53
N GLU A 100 36.37 0.40 -1.80
CA GLU A 100 37.62 0.13 -1.08
C GLU A 100 37.55 0.63 0.37
N GLU A 101 36.95 1.81 0.62
CA GLU A 101 36.64 2.29 1.97
C GLU A 101 35.64 1.40 2.71
N GLN A 102 34.60 0.90 2.01
CA GLN A 102 33.64 -0.03 2.60
C GLN A 102 34.31 -1.37 2.97
N ALA A 103 35.18 -1.90 2.12
CA ALA A 103 35.93 -3.13 2.39
C ALA A 103 36.88 -2.96 3.59
N ALA A 104 37.56 -1.82 3.70
CA ALA A 104 38.43 -1.51 4.83
C ALA A 104 37.65 -1.41 6.17
N ARG A 105 36.47 -0.76 6.16
CA ARG A 105 35.58 -0.70 7.32
C ARG A 105 35.08 -2.08 7.76
N LEU A 106 34.68 -2.92 6.80
CA LEU A 106 34.24 -4.29 7.08
C LEU A 106 35.36 -5.10 7.71
N ARG A 107 36.58 -5.02 7.19
CA ARG A 107 37.75 -5.71 7.74
C ARG A 107 38.10 -5.27 9.16
N ALA A 108 38.01 -3.96 9.44
CA ALA A 108 38.20 -3.43 10.79
C ALA A 108 37.12 -3.92 11.76
N SER A 109 35.86 -3.96 11.33
CA SER A 109 34.75 -4.49 12.15
C SER A 109 34.84 -6.00 12.39
N ALA A 110 35.30 -6.77 11.40
CA ALA A 110 35.50 -8.22 11.52
C ALA A 110 36.62 -8.56 12.51
N ALA A 111 37.71 -7.79 12.52
CA ALA A 111 38.80 -7.95 13.49
C ALA A 111 38.32 -7.70 14.94
N SER A 112 37.43 -6.71 15.14
CA SER A 112 36.82 -6.44 16.45
C SER A 112 35.77 -7.48 16.85
N GLN A 113 35.11 -8.12 15.89
CA GLN A 113 34.09 -9.14 16.15
C GLN A 113 34.67 -10.51 16.54
N ALA A 114 35.92 -10.79 16.15
CA ALA A 114 36.64 -12.01 16.55
C ALA A 114 37.12 -11.98 18.02
N ASP A 115 37.46 -10.80 18.54
CA ASP A 115 37.96 -10.62 19.91
C ASP A 115 36.86 -10.76 20.98
N LYS A 116 35.59 -10.58 20.61
CA LYS A 116 34.45 -10.71 21.54
C LYS A 116 33.89 -12.14 21.67
N ARG A 117 34.54 -13.11 21.03
CA ARG A 117 34.15 -14.54 20.99
C ARG A 117 35.16 -15.45 21.70
N VAL A 118 36.08 -14.89 22.50
CA VAL A 118 36.96 -15.58 23.46
C VAL A 118 36.69 -15.01 24.85
#